data_AF-A0A2E7UR15-F1
#
_entry.id   AF-A0A2E7UR15-F1
#
_cell.length_a   1.000
_cell.length_b   1.000
_cell.length_c   1.000
_cell.angle_alpha   90.00
_cell.angle_beta   90.00
_cell.angle_gamma   90.00
#
_symmetry.space_group_name_H-M   'P 1'
#
loop_
_entity.id
_entity.type
_entity.pdbx_description
1 polymer ?
#
loop_
_entity_poly.entity_id
_entity_poly.type
_entity_poly.pdbx_seq_one_letter_code
_entity_poly.pdbx_strand_id
1 'polypeptide(L)'
;MFHGREPLLQNVHRFFGDSATVIVEVPRGACLKRDAQGRIDLISPVPAPFNYGRIEGLLGGDGEPLDAVILGPRHPRGTCLTLPVRGVVYFVDGSSRDDKWVCAAKPLKRRDVALVKSFFRVYAFAKRIRDRLSGKPATSRFDGWHSAAVS
;
A
#
# COMPACT_ATOMS: atom_id res chain seq x y z
N MET A 1 -22.54 17.22 -18.63
CA MET A 1 -21.71 17.87 -17.60
C MET A 1 -21.26 16.83 -16.59
N PHE A 2 -20.02 16.34 -16.69
CA PHE A 2 -19.37 15.61 -15.60
C PHE A 2 -18.08 16.37 -15.30
N HIS A 3 -18.04 16.99 -14.13
CA HIS A 3 -16.90 17.79 -13.67
C HIS A 3 -15.64 16.94 -13.64
N GLY A 4 -14.56 17.48 -14.22
CA GLY A 4 -13.22 16.90 -14.20
C GLY A 4 -12.79 16.58 -12.76
N ARG A 5 -12.58 15.29 -12.49
CA ARG A 5 -11.86 14.83 -11.31
C ARG A 5 -10.39 14.75 -11.68
N GLU A 6 -9.66 15.79 -11.32
CA GLU A 6 -8.19 15.78 -11.23
C GLU A 6 -7.73 14.50 -10.51
N PRO A 7 -6.74 13.75 -11.02
CA PRO A 7 -6.29 12.53 -10.35
C PRO A 7 -5.56 12.92 -9.06
N LEU A 8 -6.22 12.71 -7.92
CA LEU A 8 -5.75 13.04 -6.56
C LEU A 8 -4.34 12.52 -6.24
N LEU A 9 -3.84 11.52 -6.98
CA LEU A 9 -2.48 11.00 -6.88
C LEU A 9 -1.39 12.03 -7.21
N GLN A 10 -1.67 13.04 -8.06
CA GLN A 10 -0.71 14.11 -8.34
C GLN A 10 -0.53 15.09 -7.17
N ASN A 11 -1.43 15.05 -6.17
CA ASN A 11 -1.42 15.94 -5.02
C ASN A 11 -1.27 15.19 -3.69
N VAL A 12 -0.61 14.02 -3.69
CA VAL A 12 -0.41 13.19 -2.48
C VAL A 12 0.17 13.98 -1.30
N HIS A 13 0.96 15.02 -1.60
CA HIS A 13 1.54 15.94 -0.64
C HIS A 13 0.51 16.68 0.22
N ARG A 14 -0.72 16.88 -0.28
CA ARG A 14 -1.81 17.54 0.46
C ARG A 14 -2.40 16.66 1.56
N PHE A 15 -2.21 15.35 1.50
CA PHE A 15 -2.79 14.40 2.45
C PHE A 15 -1.84 14.05 3.60
N PHE A 16 -0.58 14.48 3.55
CA PHE A 16 0.35 14.18 4.63
C PHE A 16 -0.03 14.94 5.89
N GLY A 17 -0.17 14.21 7.00
CA GLY A 17 -0.66 14.78 8.27
C GLY A 17 -2.17 14.70 8.43
N ASP A 18 -2.92 14.71 7.32
CA ASP A 18 -4.36 14.46 7.32
C ASP A 18 -4.66 12.98 7.56
N SER A 19 -5.87 12.71 8.06
CA SER A 19 -6.31 11.34 8.31
C SER A 19 -7.08 10.76 7.13
N ALA A 20 -6.81 9.50 6.83
CA ALA A 20 -7.56 8.71 5.86
C ALA A 20 -8.25 7.55 6.58
N THR A 21 -9.45 7.21 6.11
CA THR A 21 -10.16 6.01 6.57
C THR A 21 -9.68 4.80 5.77
N VAL A 22 -9.19 3.78 6.47
CA VAL A 22 -8.61 2.57 5.90
C VAL A 22 -9.39 1.35 6.37
N ILE A 23 -9.78 0.50 5.43
CA ILE A 23 -10.41 -0.80 5.73
C ILE A 23 -9.35 -1.89 5.62
N VAL A 24 -9.08 -2.59 6.72
CA VAL A 24 -8.08 -3.67 6.77
C VAL A 24 -8.55 -4.88 5.97
N GLU A 25 -7.73 -5.35 5.05
CA GLU A 25 -8.01 -6.53 4.21
C GLU A 25 -7.13 -7.72 4.56
N VAL A 26 -5.85 -7.47 4.87
CA VAL A 26 -4.87 -8.48 5.27
C VAL A 26 -4.27 -8.09 6.62
N PRO A 27 -4.64 -8.76 7.71
CA PRO A 27 -4.03 -8.54 9.02
C PRO A 27 -2.52 -8.81 9.01
N ARG A 28 -1.78 -8.02 9.79
CA ARG A 28 -0.35 -8.27 10.07
C ARG A 28 -0.16 -9.69 10.57
N GLY A 29 0.76 -10.43 9.95
CA GLY A 29 1.08 -11.82 10.26
C GLY A 29 0.10 -12.83 9.65
N ALA A 30 -0.85 -12.41 8.82
CA ALA A 30 -1.66 -13.33 8.04
C ALA A 30 -0.95 -13.72 6.73
N CYS A 31 -1.25 -14.93 6.24
CA CYS A 31 -0.75 -15.43 4.96
C CYS A 31 -1.82 -15.42 3.86
N LEU A 32 -3.03 -14.93 4.15
CA LEU A 32 -4.19 -15.07 3.27
C LEU A 32 -4.68 -13.71 2.79
N LYS A 33 -4.74 -13.54 1.48
CA LYS A 33 -5.50 -12.46 0.82
C LYS A 33 -6.82 -13.02 0.31
N ARG A 34 -7.87 -12.22 0.42
CA ARG A 34 -9.19 -12.55 -0.11
C ARG A 34 -9.63 -11.51 -1.13
N ASP A 35 -10.42 -11.93 -2.10
CA ASP A 35 -11.06 -11.02 -3.06
C ASP A 35 -12.22 -10.23 -2.42
N ALA A 36 -12.86 -9.38 -3.22
CA ALA A 36 -14.01 -8.58 -2.81
C ALA A 36 -15.21 -9.42 -2.33
N GLN A 37 -15.35 -10.65 -2.85
CA GLN A 37 -16.40 -11.62 -2.47
C GLN A 37 -16.01 -12.46 -1.25
N GLY A 38 -14.78 -12.29 -0.72
CA GLY A 38 -14.28 -12.99 0.45
C GLY A 38 -13.67 -14.36 0.16
N ARG A 39 -13.54 -14.76 -1.10
CA ARG A 39 -12.87 -16.01 -1.50
C ARG A 39 -11.36 -15.84 -1.38
N ILE A 40 -10.63 -16.95 -1.22
CA ILE A 40 -9.17 -16.90 -1.14
C ILE A 40 -8.63 -16.54 -2.53
N ASP A 41 -7.94 -15.40 -2.60
CA ASP A 41 -7.28 -14.89 -3.81
C ASP A 41 -5.81 -15.33 -3.83
N LEU A 42 -5.13 -15.24 -2.68
CA LEU A 42 -3.72 -15.58 -2.57
C LEU A 42 -3.40 -16.19 -1.20
N ILE A 43 -2.59 -17.25 -1.22
CA ILE A 43 -1.90 -17.80 -0.05
C ILE A 43 -0.41 -17.48 -0.19
N SER A 44 0.08 -16.58 0.66
CA SER A 44 1.50 -16.23 0.74
C SER A 44 2.27 -17.24 1.60
N PRO A 45 3.46 -17.71 1.17
CA PRO A 45 4.31 -18.55 2.00
C PRO A 45 4.94 -17.78 3.17
N VAL A 46 4.93 -16.43 3.12
CA VAL A 46 5.49 -15.56 4.16
C VAL A 46 4.37 -14.70 4.77
N PRO A 47 4.28 -14.60 6.12
CA PRO A 47 3.29 -13.74 6.77
C PRO A 47 3.45 -12.27 6.39
N ALA A 48 2.32 -11.57 6.23
CA ALA A 48 2.30 -10.14 5.95
C ALA A 48 3.04 -9.35 7.06
N PRO A 49 4.07 -8.55 6.75
CA PRO A 49 4.85 -7.85 7.79
C PRO A 49 4.09 -6.68 8.43
N PHE A 50 3.06 -6.17 7.74
CA PHE A 50 2.21 -5.06 8.14
C PHE A 50 0.73 -5.46 7.97
N ASN A 51 -0.19 -4.65 8.49
CA ASN A 51 -1.58 -4.76 8.02
C ASN A 51 -1.68 -4.07 6.67
N TYR A 52 -2.44 -4.67 5.75
CA TYR A 52 -2.75 -4.09 4.45
C TYR A 52 -4.24 -3.86 4.34
N GLY A 53 -4.62 -2.85 3.57
CA GLY A 53 -6.01 -2.52 3.33
C GLY A 53 -6.16 -1.56 2.17
N ARG A 54 -7.36 -1.00 2.05
CA ARG A 54 -7.70 0.01 1.05
C ARG A 54 -8.15 1.30 1.71
N ILE A 55 -7.88 2.43 1.06
CA ILE A 55 -8.41 3.73 1.47
C ILE A 55 -9.87 3.84 1.00
N GLU A 56 -10.75 4.24 1.91
CA GLU A 56 -12.15 4.46 1.59
C GLU A 56 -12.33 5.73 0.74
N GLY A 57 -13.15 5.63 -0.31
CA GLY A 57 -13.53 6.77 -1.15
C GLY A 57 -12.45 7.30 -2.10
N LEU A 58 -11.24 6.71 -2.10
CA LEU A 58 -10.15 7.07 -3.01
C LEU A 58 -9.83 5.92 -3.95
N LEU A 59 -9.75 6.25 -5.24
CA LEU A 59 -9.34 5.33 -6.30
C LEU A 59 -7.92 5.64 -6.76
N GLY A 60 -7.17 4.59 -7.09
CA GLY A 60 -5.90 4.63 -7.80
C GLY A 60 -6.06 5.05 -9.26
N GLY A 61 -4.93 5.14 -9.97
CA GLY A 61 -4.90 5.56 -11.38
C GLY A 61 -5.53 4.56 -12.35
N ASP A 62 -5.73 3.33 -11.89
CA ASP A 62 -6.40 2.22 -12.57
C ASP A 62 -7.90 2.14 -12.26
N GLY A 63 -8.41 2.99 -11.36
CA GLY A 63 -9.81 2.98 -10.94
C GLY A 63 -10.12 2.00 -9.82
N GLU A 64 -9.14 1.25 -9.31
CA GLU A 64 -9.30 0.38 -8.14
C GLU A 64 -9.11 1.16 -6.83
N PRO A 65 -9.62 0.68 -5.68
CA PRO A 65 -9.39 1.33 -4.40
C PRO A 65 -7.89 1.49 -4.11
N LEU A 66 -7.49 2.65 -3.60
CA LEU A 66 -6.08 2.93 -3.32
C LEU A 66 -5.54 2.08 -2.17
N ASP A 67 -4.39 1.45 -2.38
CA ASP A 67 -3.79 0.55 -1.40
C ASP A 67 -3.19 1.28 -0.19
N ALA A 68 -3.25 0.63 0.97
CA ALA A 68 -2.74 1.13 2.23
C ALA A 68 -1.92 0.08 3.00
N VAL A 69 -0.84 0.55 3.62
CA VAL A 69 -0.01 -0.14 4.60
C VAL A 69 -0.21 0.53 5.96
N ILE A 70 -0.67 -0.22 6.96
CA ILE A 70 -0.92 0.31 8.30
C ILE A 70 0.16 -0.20 9.25
N LEU A 71 0.91 0.74 9.83
CA LEU A 71 1.95 0.45 10.80
C LEU A 71 1.39 0.48 12.22
N GLY A 72 1.68 -0.57 13.00
CA GLY A 72 1.20 -0.72 14.37
C GLY A 72 0.92 -2.17 14.75
N PRO A 73 0.05 -2.39 15.77
CA PRO A 73 -0.39 -3.72 16.16
C PRO A 73 -1.22 -4.38 15.04
N ARG A 74 -1.46 -5.69 15.19
CA ARG A 74 -2.34 -6.42 14.27
C ARG A 74 -3.77 -5.94 14.44
N HIS A 75 -4.47 -5.73 13.32
CA HIS A 75 -5.89 -5.44 13.28
C HIS A 75 -6.64 -6.55 12.53
N PRO A 76 -7.85 -6.95 12.98
CA PRO A 76 -8.69 -7.89 12.25
C PRO A 76 -9.06 -7.41 10.83
N ARG A 77 -9.36 -8.36 9.94
CA ARG A 77 -9.91 -8.03 8.62
C ARG A 77 -11.28 -7.36 8.79
N GLY A 78 -11.56 -6.34 8.00
CA GLY A 78 -12.78 -5.53 8.06
C GLY A 78 -12.74 -4.42 9.10
N THR A 79 -11.69 -4.33 9.93
CA THR A 79 -11.51 -3.19 10.83
C THR A 79 -11.36 -1.91 10.01
N CYS A 80 -12.16 -0.91 10.35
CA CYS A 80 -12.10 0.43 9.78
C CYS A 80 -11.32 1.34 10.73
N LEU A 81 -10.28 2.02 10.22
CA LEU A 81 -9.38 2.86 11.01
C LEU A 81 -9.22 4.21 10.32
N THR A 82 -9.46 5.30 11.05
CA THR A 82 -9.11 6.65 10.59
C THR A 82 -7.74 7.02 11.16
N LEU A 83 -6.73 7.11 10.29
CA LEU A 83 -5.33 7.27 10.69
C LEU A 83 -4.61 8.33 9.86
N PRO A 84 -3.67 9.10 10.45
CA PRO A 84 -2.84 10.01 9.69
C PRO A 84 -2.03 9.29 8.59
N VAL A 85 -2.01 9.88 7.41
CA VAL A 85 -1.14 9.47 6.31
C VAL A 85 0.26 10.02 6.59
N ARG A 86 1.22 9.13 6.76
CA ARG A 86 2.59 9.47 7.16
C ARG A 86 3.59 9.39 6.01
N GLY A 87 3.24 8.70 4.93
CA GLY A 87 4.08 8.58 3.76
C GLY A 87 3.38 7.78 2.66
N VAL A 88 4.04 7.68 1.51
CA VAL A 88 3.61 6.87 0.38
C VAL A 88 4.81 6.12 -0.16
N VAL A 89 4.62 4.83 -0.39
CA VAL A 89 5.53 4.00 -1.17
C VAL A 89 5.12 4.12 -2.64
N TYR A 90 6.02 4.63 -3.47
CA TYR A 90 5.86 4.55 -4.91
C TYR A 90 6.34 3.20 -5.40
N PHE A 91 5.45 2.48 -6.07
CA PHE A 91 5.70 1.12 -6.52
C PHE A 91 5.12 0.93 -7.91
N VAL A 92 5.84 0.14 -8.70
CA VAL A 92 5.37 -0.29 -10.02
C VAL A 92 5.24 -1.80 -9.99
N ASP A 93 4.08 -2.31 -10.37
CA ASP A 93 3.79 -3.74 -10.53
C ASP A 93 3.61 -4.04 -12.02
N GLY A 94 4.62 -4.65 -12.64
CA GLY A 94 4.67 -4.78 -14.10
C GLY A 94 4.67 -3.41 -14.78
N SER A 95 3.63 -3.14 -15.59
CA SER A 95 3.44 -1.86 -16.27
C SER A 95 2.49 -0.91 -15.53
N SER A 96 1.91 -1.33 -14.40
CA SER A 96 0.95 -0.54 -13.63
C SER A 96 1.59 0.15 -12.43
N ARG A 97 1.09 1.33 -12.09
CA ARG A 97 1.47 2.05 -10.88
C ARG A 97 0.61 1.56 -9.72
N ASP A 98 1.25 1.19 -8.62
CA ASP A 98 0.67 0.47 -7.49
C ASP A 98 1.09 1.12 -6.16
N ASP A 99 0.91 2.44 -6.09
CA ASP A 99 1.34 3.26 -4.96
C ASP A 99 0.58 2.89 -3.68
N LYS A 100 1.27 2.92 -2.53
CA LYS A 100 0.71 2.49 -1.25
C LYS A 100 0.84 3.56 -0.20
N TRP A 101 -0.31 4.00 0.33
CA TRP A 101 -0.34 4.96 1.43
C TRP A 101 0.08 4.29 2.73
N VAL A 102 0.95 4.95 3.48
CA VAL A 102 1.46 4.42 4.75
C VAL A 102 0.83 5.21 5.89
N CYS A 103 -0.06 4.55 6.60
CA CYS A 103 -0.86 5.14 7.68
C CYS A 103 -0.36 4.65 9.04
N ALA A 104 -0.28 5.56 10.01
CA ALA A 104 0.11 5.21 11.38
C ALA A 104 -0.41 6.25 12.38
N ALA A 105 -0.92 5.75 13.51
CA ALA A 105 -1.38 6.61 14.60
C ALA A 105 -0.25 7.54 15.11
N LYS A 106 0.94 6.97 15.33
CA LYS A 106 2.11 7.70 15.81
C LYS A 106 2.98 8.19 14.64
N PRO A 107 3.74 9.29 14.82
CA PRO A 107 4.79 9.67 13.88
C PRO A 107 5.78 8.54 13.64
N LEU A 108 6.30 8.44 12.41
CA LEU A 108 7.23 7.38 12.04
C LEU A 108 8.64 7.68 12.55
N LYS A 109 9.29 6.66 13.09
CA LYS A 109 10.73 6.71 13.36
C LYS A 109 11.49 6.34 12.09
N ARG A 110 12.77 6.74 12.01
CA ARG A 110 13.67 6.37 10.89
C ARG A 110 13.69 4.86 10.61
N ARG A 111 13.64 4.05 11.66
CA ARG A 111 13.59 2.58 11.56
C ARG A 111 12.30 2.06 10.90
N ASP A 112 11.17 2.72 11.11
CA ASP A 112 9.88 2.29 10.55
C ASP A 112 9.90 2.53 9.03
N VAL A 113 10.37 3.72 8.63
CA VAL A 113 10.59 4.07 7.21
C VAL A 113 11.61 3.12 6.57
N ALA A 114 12.73 2.85 7.24
CA ALA A 114 13.75 1.93 6.74
C ALA A 114 13.20 0.51 6.55
N LEU A 115 12.41 0.00 7.50
CA LEU A 115 11.78 -1.32 7.41
C LEU A 115 10.83 -1.42 6.22
N VAL A 116 9.95 -0.42 6.04
CA VAL A 116 9.02 -0.37 4.90
C VAL A 116 9.78 -0.34 3.58
N LYS A 117 10.78 0.55 3.44
CA LYS A 117 11.61 0.65 2.23
C LYS A 117 12.34 -0.65 1.92
N SER A 118 12.96 -1.28 2.92
CA SER A 118 13.68 -2.55 2.75
C SER A 118 12.73 -3.66 2.32
N PHE A 119 11.54 -3.76 2.94
CA PHE A 119 10.53 -4.72 2.53
C PHE A 119 10.14 -4.54 1.05
N PHE A 120 9.78 -3.32 0.62
CA PHE A 120 9.34 -3.11 -0.76
C PHE A 120 10.44 -3.28 -1.80
N ARG A 121 11.72 -3.08 -1.45
CA ARG A 121 12.86 -3.43 -2.30
C ARG A 121 12.96 -4.96 -2.51
N VAL A 122 12.86 -5.73 -1.44
CA VAL A 122 12.87 -7.21 -1.51
C VAL A 122 11.64 -7.72 -2.26
N TYR A 123 10.47 -7.13 -1.99
CA TYR A 123 9.22 -7.48 -2.65
C TYR A 123 9.28 -7.23 -4.16
N ALA A 124 9.81 -6.07 -4.59
CA ALA A 124 10.06 -5.78 -6.00
C ALA A 124 10.97 -6.84 -6.64
N PHE A 125 12.06 -7.21 -5.97
CA PHE A 125 12.97 -8.25 -6.46
C PHE A 125 12.25 -9.60 -6.63
N ALA A 126 11.48 -10.04 -5.63
CA ALA A 126 10.69 -11.27 -5.69
C ALA A 126 9.67 -11.24 -6.83
N LYS A 127 8.96 -10.12 -7.02
CA LYS A 127 8.04 -9.94 -8.16
C LYS A 127 8.76 -10.05 -9.49
N ARG A 128 9.92 -9.40 -9.67
CA ARG A 128 10.70 -9.52 -10.91
C ARG A 128 11.09 -10.96 -11.22
N ILE A 129 11.46 -11.76 -10.21
CA ILE A 129 11.73 -13.19 -10.41
C ILE A 129 10.46 -13.89 -10.91
N ARG A 130 9.33 -13.70 -10.23
CA ARG A 130 8.03 -14.28 -10.64
C ARG A 130 7.63 -13.84 -12.05
N ASP A 131 7.79 -12.56 -12.39
CA ASP A 131 7.44 -12.01 -13.69
C ASP A 131 8.29 -12.68 -14.79
N ARG A 132 9.61 -12.86 -14.56
CA ARG A 132 10.49 -13.63 -15.47
C ARG A 132 10.04 -15.07 -15.63
N LEU A 133 9.76 -15.76 -14.52
CA LEU A 133 9.29 -17.15 -14.54
C LEU A 133 7.94 -17.30 -15.26
N SER A 134 7.14 -16.24 -15.30
CA SER A 134 5.84 -16.19 -15.97
C SER A 134 5.91 -15.69 -17.42
N GLY A 135 7.11 -15.45 -17.97
CA GLY A 135 7.29 -14.91 -19.31
C GLY A 135 6.86 -13.45 -19.50
N LYS A 136 6.64 -12.71 -18.40
CA LYS A 136 6.21 -11.29 -18.42
C LYS A 136 7.41 -10.35 -18.34
N PRO A 137 7.30 -9.10 -18.84
CA PRO A 137 8.32 -8.08 -18.60
C PRO A 137 8.56 -7.85 -17.10
N ALA A 138 9.82 -7.99 -16.67
CA ALA A 138 10.20 -7.93 -15.25
C ALA A 138 10.50 -6.50 -14.79
N THR A 139 9.50 -5.63 -14.91
CA THR A 139 9.58 -4.18 -14.67
C THR A 139 9.13 -3.74 -13.27
N SER A 140 8.65 -4.69 -12.45
CA SER A 140 8.23 -4.44 -11.07
C SER A 140 9.35 -3.81 -10.23
N ARG A 141 9.10 -2.68 -9.57
CA ARG A 141 10.14 -1.94 -8.83
C ARG A 141 9.58 -1.09 -7.69
N PHE A 142 10.43 -0.89 -6.68
CA PHE A 142 10.25 0.16 -5.68
C PHE A 142 10.82 1.47 -6.26
N ASP A 143 9.95 2.45 -6.49
CA ASP A 143 10.29 3.71 -7.16
C ASP A 143 10.58 4.85 -6.18
N GLY A 144 10.20 4.71 -4.90
CA GLY A 144 10.55 5.72 -3.90
C GLY A 144 9.72 5.70 -2.62
N TRP A 145 10.12 6.56 -1.69
CA TRP A 145 9.36 6.91 -0.49
C TRP A 145 9.12 8.41 -0.49
N HIS A 146 7.87 8.82 -0.33
CA HIS A 146 7.47 10.22 -0.21
C HIS A 146 6.78 10.43 1.14
N SER A 147 7.06 11.55 1.81
CA SER A 147 6.36 11.98 3.02
C SER A 147 6.34 13.51 3.08
N ALA A 148 5.51 14.08 3.95
CA ALA A 148 5.80 15.43 4.43
C ALA A 148 7.19 15.43 5.06
N ALA A 149 7.91 16.55 4.95
CA ALA A 149 9.21 16.72 5.58
C ALA A 149 9.10 16.29 7.05
N VAL A 150 10.01 15.42 7.49
CA VAL A 150 10.08 14.99 8.88
C VAL A 150 10.50 16.23 9.67
N SER A 151 9.59 16.78 10.47
CA SER A 151 9.90 17.83 11.44
C SER A 151 10.75 17.31 12.59
#